data_AF-A0A397TZF2-F1
#
_entry.id   AF-A0A397TZF2-F1
#
_cell.length_a   1.000
_cell.length_b   1.000
_cell.length_c   1.000
_cell.angle_alpha   90.00
_cell.angle_beta   90.00
_cell.angle_gamma   90.00
#
_symmetry.space_group_name_H-M   'P 1'
#
loop_
_entity.id
_entity.type
_entity.pdbx_description
1 polymer ?
#
loop_
_entity_poly.entity_id
_entity_poly.type
_entity_poly.pdbx_seq_one_letter_code
_entity_poly.pdbx_strand_id
1 'polypeptide(L)'
;MRAKVDKLVEQEMRKRPSQSKRDYASHFPSNFELFKESPILGTEYQRVQQGKTITEMDTSRYKLIEPDDKEDKESWKKAVDNSNAQLYHQNHRFFNLELLQKFEANAWKLHNYQLEHELQQLQRTLEDYRQKILELNKQRKAEQSNRNKWTELIGQSLQLEVAYASLETEIQQLKQ
;
A
#
# COMPACT_ATOMS: atom_id res chain seq x y z
N MET A 1 -22.40 6.11 -21.27
CA MET A 1 -22.79 4.85 -20.58
C MET A 1 -22.49 4.91 -19.08
N ARG A 2 -21.24 5.19 -18.68
CA ARG A 2 -20.82 5.27 -17.26
C ARG A 2 -21.72 6.16 -16.38
N ALA A 3 -21.93 7.42 -16.74
CA ALA A 3 -22.80 8.33 -15.98
C ALA A 3 -24.26 7.86 -15.82
N LYS A 4 -24.80 7.12 -16.79
CA LYS A 4 -26.16 6.54 -16.69
C LYS A 4 -26.17 5.35 -15.73
N VAL A 5 -25.14 4.51 -15.79
CA VAL A 5 -24.95 3.39 -14.86
C VAL A 5 -24.75 3.93 -13.44
N ASP A 6 -23.91 4.94 -13.26
CA ASP A 6 -23.64 5.54 -11.96
C ASP A 6 -24.92 6.15 -11.35
N LYS A 7 -25.74 6.82 -12.16
CA LYS A 7 -27.05 7.35 -11.71
C LYS A 7 -28.02 6.25 -11.29
N LEU A 8 -28.01 5.10 -11.98
CA LEU A 8 -28.83 3.94 -11.60
C LEU A 8 -28.29 3.29 -10.32
N VAL A 9 -26.97 3.16 -10.18
CA VAL A 9 -26.32 2.70 -8.94
C VAL A 9 -26.67 3.60 -7.77
N GLU A 10 -26.65 4.93 -7.96
CA GLU A 10 -27.00 5.89 -6.92
C GLU A 10 -28.47 5.78 -6.51
N GLN A 11 -29.38 5.59 -7.46
CA GLN A 11 -30.80 5.36 -7.19
C GLN A 11 -31.02 4.06 -6.38
N GLU A 12 -30.29 2.99 -6.72
CA GLU A 12 -30.36 1.73 -5.97
C GLU A 12 -29.71 1.85 -4.58
N MET A 13 -28.60 2.58 -4.45
CA MET A 13 -27.98 2.89 -3.15
C MET A 13 -28.90 3.70 -2.23
N ARG A 14 -29.77 4.57 -2.78
CA ARG A 14 -30.78 5.32 -2.00
C ARG A 14 -31.93 4.43 -1.51
N LYS A 15 -32.27 3.37 -2.25
CA LYS A 15 -33.34 2.43 -1.90
C LYS A 15 -32.86 1.30 -0.96
N ARG A 16 -31.55 1.02 -0.92
CA ARG A 16 -30.98 -0.08 -0.13
C ARG A 16 -31.10 0.21 1.39
N PRO A 17 -31.70 -0.69 2.19
CA PRO A 17 -31.78 -0.52 3.64
C PRO A 17 -30.38 -0.54 4.28
N SER A 18 -30.21 0.24 5.35
CA SER A 18 -28.95 0.39 6.11
C SER A 18 -28.33 -0.95 6.54
N GLN A 19 -29.14 -2.00 6.72
CA GLN A 19 -28.71 -3.37 7.01
C GLN A 19 -27.73 -3.96 5.98
N SER A 20 -27.76 -3.54 4.72
CA SER A 20 -26.86 -4.07 3.69
C SER A 20 -25.50 -3.36 3.62
N LYS A 21 -25.31 -2.28 4.39
CA LYS A 21 -23.98 -1.73 4.68
C LYS A 21 -23.17 -2.63 5.63
N ARG A 22 -23.83 -3.64 6.24
CA ARG A 22 -23.19 -4.58 7.16
C ARG A 22 -22.22 -5.53 6.46
N ASP A 23 -22.37 -5.83 5.17
CA ASP A 23 -21.49 -6.79 4.50
C ASP A 23 -20.02 -6.34 4.54
N TYR A 24 -19.76 -5.07 4.22
CA TYR A 24 -18.42 -4.46 4.34
C TYR A 24 -17.99 -4.24 5.78
N ALA A 25 -18.91 -3.81 6.65
CA ALA A 25 -18.62 -3.57 8.06
C ALA A 25 -18.41 -4.87 8.87
N SER A 26 -18.89 -6.02 8.39
CA SER A 26 -18.70 -7.33 9.02
C SER A 26 -17.25 -7.83 8.91
N HIS A 27 -16.55 -7.41 7.87
CA HIS A 27 -15.14 -7.73 7.65
C HIS A 27 -14.22 -6.84 8.50
N PHE A 28 -14.78 -5.80 9.13
CA PHE A 28 -14.06 -4.94 10.05
C PHE A 28 -14.43 -5.34 11.49
N PRO A 29 -13.45 -5.72 12.33
CA PRO A 29 -13.73 -5.99 13.72
C PRO A 29 -14.33 -4.73 14.36
N SER A 30 -15.54 -4.85 14.91
CA SER A 30 -16.32 -3.74 15.46
C SER A 30 -15.64 -3.04 16.65
N ASN A 31 -14.68 -3.71 17.30
CA ASN A 31 -13.93 -3.20 18.45
C ASN A 31 -12.42 -3.43 18.26
N PHE A 32 -11.82 -2.72 17.31
CA PHE A 32 -10.36 -2.67 17.20
C PHE A 32 -9.82 -1.57 18.12
N GLU A 33 -9.22 -1.98 19.25
CA GLU A 33 -8.40 -1.04 20.02
C GLU A 33 -7.02 -0.99 19.35
N LEU A 34 -6.64 0.18 18.88
CA LEU A 34 -5.33 0.41 18.29
C LEU A 34 -4.26 0.19 19.35
N PHE A 35 -3.22 -0.58 19.01
CA PHE A 35 -2.02 -0.78 19.83
C PHE A 35 -2.21 -1.55 21.16
N LYS A 36 -3.14 -2.51 21.23
CA LYS A 36 -3.33 -3.39 22.42
C LYS A 36 -2.03 -3.99 22.96
N GLU A 37 -1.15 -4.44 22.07
CA GLU A 37 0.09 -5.13 22.42
C GLU A 37 1.24 -4.18 22.79
N SER A 38 1.12 -2.89 22.45
CA SER A 38 2.18 -1.89 22.70
C SER A 38 1.64 -0.75 23.55
N PRO A 39 1.85 -0.81 24.88
CA PRO A 39 1.44 0.24 25.80
C PRO A 39 1.98 1.61 25.41
N ILE A 40 3.21 1.67 24.90
CA ILE A 40 3.88 2.91 24.47
C ILE A 40 3.12 3.56 23.30
N LEU A 41 2.74 2.77 22.30
CA LEU A 41 1.99 3.29 21.15
C LEU A 41 0.55 3.66 21.54
N GLY A 42 -0.06 2.94 22.49
CA GLY A 42 -1.37 3.29 23.06
C GLY A 42 -1.33 4.65 23.77
N THR A 43 -0.32 4.91 24.59
CA THR A 43 -0.15 6.21 25.27
C THR A 43 0.10 7.35 24.29
N GLU A 44 0.91 7.11 23.25
CA GLU A 44 1.15 8.09 22.19
C GLU A 44 -0.13 8.39 21.39
N TYR A 45 -0.91 7.36 21.09
CA TYR A 45 -2.21 7.52 20.42
C TYR A 45 -3.17 8.38 21.25
N GLN A 46 -3.25 8.15 22.56
CA GLN A 46 -4.05 8.98 23.47
C GLN A 46 -3.53 10.43 23.55
N ARG A 47 -2.21 10.64 23.58
CA ARG A 47 -1.60 11.98 23.54
C ARG A 47 -1.99 12.75 22.27
N VAL A 48 -1.90 12.08 21.11
CA VAL A 48 -2.27 12.65 19.81
C VAL A 48 -3.78 12.93 19.74
N GLN A 49 -4.62 12.03 20.26
CA GLN A 49 -6.06 12.25 20.35
C GLN A 49 -6.41 13.48 21.21
N GLN A 50 -5.61 13.77 22.23
CA GLN A 50 -5.71 14.96 23.06
C GLN A 50 -5.07 16.22 22.44
N GLY A 51 -4.48 16.12 21.24
CA GLY A 51 -3.84 17.24 20.54
C GLY A 51 -2.57 17.78 21.23
N LYS A 52 -1.98 17.04 22.17
CA LYS A 52 -0.76 17.47 22.88
C LYS A 52 0.44 17.31 21.96
N THR A 53 1.33 18.30 21.94
CA THR A 53 2.61 18.22 21.22
C THR A 53 3.53 17.16 21.85
N ILE A 54 4.48 16.65 21.06
CA ILE A 54 5.49 15.71 21.57
C ILE A 54 6.41 16.47 22.54
N THR A 55 6.72 15.88 23.69
CA THR A 55 7.76 16.41 24.58
C THR A 55 9.10 16.32 23.87
N GLU A 56 9.80 17.44 23.75
CA GLU A 56 11.13 17.46 23.15
C GLU A 56 12.06 16.50 23.90
N MET A 57 12.83 15.71 23.15
CA MET A 57 13.81 14.81 23.74
C MET A 57 14.89 15.65 24.41
N ASP A 58 15.17 15.35 25.68
CA ASP A 58 16.21 16.05 26.41
C ASP A 58 17.59 15.77 25.77
N THR A 59 18.19 16.82 25.21
CA THR A 59 19.52 16.78 24.60
C THR A 59 20.61 17.29 25.54
N SER A 60 20.26 17.74 26.75
CA SER A 60 21.20 18.31 27.73
C SER A 60 22.31 17.33 28.10
N ARG A 61 21.99 16.03 28.18
CA ARG A 61 22.92 14.94 28.48
C ARG A 61 24.09 14.83 27.48
N TYR A 62 23.88 15.23 26.23
CA TYR A 62 24.90 15.13 25.18
C TYR A 62 25.68 16.43 24.97
N LYS A 63 25.35 17.47 25.73
CA LYS A 63 26.02 18.77 25.69
C LYS A 63 26.89 18.90 26.93
N LEU A 64 28.09 19.45 26.77
CA LEU A 64 28.91 19.86 27.90
C LEU A 64 28.40 21.22 28.38
N ILE A 65 27.41 21.21 29.27
CA ILE A 65 26.80 22.41 29.82
C ILE A 65 27.57 22.79 31.09
N GLU A 66 27.83 24.08 31.28
CA GLU A 66 28.33 24.61 32.55
C GLU A 66 27.29 24.38 33.67
N PRO A 67 27.70 24.26 34.94
CA PRO A 67 26.74 24.18 36.04
C PRO A 67 25.84 25.40 36.06
N ASP A 68 24.53 25.20 36.23
CA ASP A 68 23.53 26.27 36.29
C ASP A 68 23.84 27.27 37.43
N ASP A 69 24.24 26.74 38.60
CA ASP A 69 24.63 27.53 39.78
C ASP A 69 26.09 27.28 40.16
N LYS A 70 26.97 28.25 39.89
CA LYS A 70 28.42 28.13 40.13
C LYS A 70 28.81 28.11 41.62
N GLU A 71 27.90 28.45 42.51
CA GLU A 71 28.10 28.46 43.96
C GLU A 71 27.64 27.14 44.62
N ASP A 72 26.78 26.36 43.95
CA ASP A 72 26.28 25.10 44.47
C ASP A 72 27.25 23.94 44.18
N LYS A 73 27.57 23.16 45.22
CA LYS A 73 28.50 22.03 45.10
C LYS A 73 27.89 20.84 44.39
N GLU A 74 26.56 20.69 44.40
CA GLU A 74 25.88 19.57 43.73
C GLU A 74 25.77 19.77 42.22
N SER A 75 25.49 20.99 41.76
CA SER A 75 25.52 21.36 40.33
C SER A 75 26.88 21.05 39.68
N TRP A 76 27.99 21.36 40.37
CA TRP A 76 29.35 21.05 39.90
C TRP A 76 29.62 19.54 39.81
N LYS A 77 29.15 18.76 40.79
CA LYS A 77 29.28 17.29 40.73
C LYS A 77 28.56 16.73 39.52
N LYS A 78 27.32 17.18 39.26
CA LYS A 78 26.54 16.75 38.09
C LYS A 78 27.23 17.12 36.77
N ALA A 79 27.81 18.31 36.67
CA ALA A 79 28.56 18.74 35.50
C ALA A 79 29.83 17.88 35.28
N VAL A 80 30.56 17.55 36.34
CA VAL A 80 31.73 16.66 36.27
C VAL A 80 31.33 15.25 35.86
N ASP A 81 30.27 14.69 36.46
CA ASP A 81 29.77 13.36 36.11
C ASP A 81 29.32 13.28 34.64
N ASN A 82 28.64 14.32 34.15
CA ASN A 82 28.29 14.45 32.73
C ASN A 82 29.55 14.52 31.85
N SER A 83 30.56 15.31 32.22
CA SER A 83 31.81 15.42 31.46
C SER A 83 32.57 14.09 31.38
N ASN A 84 32.60 13.33 32.49
CA ASN A 84 33.19 11.99 32.54
C ASN A 84 32.41 11.02 31.63
N ALA A 85 31.08 11.01 31.72
CA ALA A 85 30.26 10.19 30.84
C ALA A 85 30.52 10.49 29.36
N GLN A 86 30.66 11.78 29.00
CA GLN A 86 30.97 12.19 27.64
C GLN A 86 32.36 11.73 27.18
N LEU A 87 33.38 11.79 28.05
CA LEU A 87 34.71 11.28 27.74
C LEU A 87 34.66 9.79 27.39
N TYR A 88 33.96 8.98 28.20
CA TYR A 88 33.78 7.56 27.90
C TYR A 88 33.01 7.33 26.59
N HIS A 89 31.96 8.11 26.33
CA HIS A 89 31.24 8.04 25.06
C HIS A 89 32.14 8.35 23.85
N GLN A 90 33.02 9.36 23.94
CA GLN A 90 33.96 9.67 22.86
C GLN A 90 35.01 8.56 22.66
N ASN A 91 35.50 7.95 23.75
CA ASN A 91 36.41 6.80 23.66
C ASN A 91 35.74 5.60 22.98
N HIS A 92 34.49 5.30 23.32
CA HIS A 92 33.73 4.24 22.64
C HIS A 92 33.46 4.59 21.17
N ARG A 93 33.13 5.85 20.88
CA ARG A 93 32.95 6.32 19.50
C ARG A 93 34.23 6.13 18.69
N PHE A 94 35.38 6.44 19.26
CA PHE A 94 36.68 6.24 18.61
C PHE A 94 36.89 4.76 18.27
N PHE A 95 36.70 3.86 19.23
CA PHE A 95 36.80 2.42 18.98
C PHE A 95 35.82 1.93 17.89
N ASN A 96 34.57 2.40 17.93
CA ASN A 96 33.58 2.06 16.91
C ASN A 96 33.97 2.58 15.53
N LEU A 97 34.55 3.79 15.44
CA LEU A 97 35.05 4.35 14.19
C LEU A 97 36.25 3.57 13.65
N GLU A 98 37.14 3.08 14.52
CA GLU A 98 38.24 2.20 14.08
C GLU A 98 37.72 0.87 13.51
N LEU A 99 36.70 0.28 14.14
CA LEU A 99 36.05 -0.93 13.60
C LEU A 99 35.36 -0.65 12.27
N LEU A 100 34.64 0.47 12.18
CA LEU A 100 33.97 0.91 10.96
C LEU A 100 35.01 1.11 9.86
N GLN A 101 36.08 1.87 10.09
CA GLN A 101 37.15 2.06 9.10
C GLN A 101 37.76 0.75 8.59
N LYS A 102 37.87 -0.28 9.45
CA LYS A 102 38.44 -1.59 9.07
C LYS A 102 37.46 -2.45 8.25
N PHE A 103 36.18 -2.47 8.60
CA PHE A 103 35.23 -3.46 8.07
C PHE A 103 34.09 -2.89 7.22
N GLU A 104 33.85 -1.58 7.27
CA GLU A 104 32.72 -0.91 6.63
C GLU A 104 32.66 -1.19 5.13
N ALA A 105 33.75 -0.94 4.41
CA ALA A 105 33.76 -1.07 2.95
C ALA A 105 33.36 -2.49 2.49
N ASN A 106 33.76 -3.53 3.23
CA ASN A 106 33.41 -4.91 2.91
C ASN A 106 31.98 -5.24 3.31
N ALA A 107 31.53 -4.78 4.48
CA ALA A 107 30.15 -4.95 4.94
C ALA A 107 29.14 -4.27 3.98
N TRP A 108 29.44 -3.05 3.54
CA TRP A 108 28.59 -2.33 2.58
C TRP A 108 28.55 -2.99 1.21
N LYS A 109 29.68 -3.50 0.72
CA LYS A 109 29.70 -4.25 -0.55
C LYS A 109 28.84 -5.50 -0.48
N LEU A 110 28.93 -6.26 0.62
CA LEU A 110 28.08 -7.43 0.84
C LEU A 110 26.60 -7.05 0.92
N HIS A 111 26.28 -5.98 1.66
CA HIS A 111 24.92 -5.48 1.77
C HIS A 111 24.36 -5.06 0.41
N ASN A 112 25.13 -4.32 -0.39
CA ASN A 112 24.74 -3.95 -1.76
C ASN A 112 24.52 -5.17 -2.64
N TYR A 113 25.38 -6.18 -2.56
CA TYR A 113 25.20 -7.44 -3.30
C TYR A 113 23.90 -8.16 -2.92
N GLN A 114 23.56 -8.18 -1.62
CA GLN A 114 22.29 -8.74 -1.14
C GLN A 114 21.09 -7.95 -1.67
N LEU A 115 21.13 -6.61 -1.61
CA LEU A 115 20.08 -5.74 -2.13
C LEU A 115 19.89 -5.90 -3.64
N GLU A 116 20.98 -6.00 -4.41
CA GLU A 116 20.92 -6.26 -5.84
C GLU A 116 20.28 -7.61 -6.14
N HIS A 117 20.59 -8.64 -5.34
CA HIS A 117 19.97 -9.95 -5.48
C HIS A 117 18.46 -9.92 -5.18
N GLU A 118 18.05 -9.29 -4.08
CA GLU A 118 16.63 -9.11 -3.74
C GLU A 118 15.88 -8.34 -4.82
N LEU A 119 16.49 -7.27 -5.36
CA LEU A 119 15.92 -6.49 -6.45
C LEU A 119 15.72 -7.35 -7.71
N GLN A 120 16.69 -8.19 -8.06
CA GLN A 120 16.56 -9.11 -9.19
C GLN A 120 15.43 -10.12 -8.98
N GLN A 121 15.28 -10.66 -7.76
CA GLN A 121 14.17 -11.56 -7.43
C GLN A 121 12.82 -10.85 -7.59
N LEU A 122 12.67 -9.65 -7.03
CA LEU A 122 11.46 -8.85 -7.16
C LEU A 122 11.12 -8.53 -8.63
N GLN A 123 12.12 -8.15 -9.43
CA GLN A 123 11.93 -7.90 -10.87
C GLN A 123 11.44 -9.14 -11.61
N ARG A 124 11.99 -10.33 -11.32
CA ARG A 124 11.52 -11.59 -11.89
C ARG A 124 10.07 -11.86 -11.52
N THR A 125 9.72 -11.75 -10.24
CA THR A 125 8.32 -11.97 -9.81
C THR A 125 7.36 -10.98 -10.48
N LEU A 126 7.78 -9.72 -10.65
CA LEU A 126 6.99 -8.70 -11.32
C LEU A 126 6.75 -9.08 -12.78
N GLU A 127 7.79 -9.51 -13.49
CA GLU A 127 7.67 -9.94 -14.89
C GLU A 127 6.78 -11.18 -15.03
N ASP A 128 6.90 -12.16 -14.12
CA ASP A 128 6.00 -13.31 -14.07
C ASP A 128 4.53 -12.88 -13.91
N TYR A 129 4.25 -11.93 -13.03
CA TYR A 129 2.89 -11.38 -12.87
C TYR A 129 2.41 -10.64 -14.11
N ARG A 130 3.29 -9.86 -14.77
CA ARG A 130 2.95 -9.21 -16.04
C ARG A 130 2.59 -10.22 -17.11
N GLN A 131 3.37 -11.29 -17.26
CA GLN A 131 3.08 -12.36 -18.21
C GLN A 131 1.75 -13.05 -17.89
N LYS A 132 1.48 -13.36 -16.62
CA LYS A 132 0.19 -13.92 -16.20
C LYS A 132 -0.98 -13.01 -16.54
N ILE A 133 -0.85 -11.70 -16.31
CA ILE A 133 -1.87 -10.70 -16.67
C ILE A 133 -2.07 -10.65 -18.19
N LEU A 134 -0.98 -10.65 -18.96
CA LEU A 134 -1.02 -10.61 -20.42
C LEU A 134 -1.71 -11.86 -20.99
N GLU A 135 -1.36 -13.04 -20.51
CA GLU A 135 -1.97 -14.30 -20.95
C GLU A 135 -3.47 -14.33 -20.62
N LEU A 136 -3.84 -13.89 -19.41
CA LEU A 136 -5.24 -13.78 -19.01
C LEU A 136 -6.01 -12.80 -19.92
N ASN A 137 -5.42 -11.63 -20.24
CA ASN A 137 -6.03 -10.67 -21.15
C ASN A 137 -6.16 -11.21 -22.58
N LYS A 138 -5.18 -11.98 -23.05
CA LYS A 138 -5.22 -12.66 -24.34
C LYS A 138 -6.36 -13.68 -24.40
N GLN A 139 -6.52 -14.49 -23.35
CA GLN A 139 -7.63 -15.44 -23.23
C GLN A 139 -8.99 -14.74 -23.25
N ARG A 140 -9.17 -13.71 -22.41
CA ARG A 140 -10.39 -12.86 -22.41
C ARG A 140 -10.67 -12.27 -23.79
N LYS A 141 -9.64 -11.83 -24.51
CA LYS A 141 -9.80 -11.25 -25.85
C LYS A 141 -10.22 -12.30 -26.88
N ALA A 142 -9.69 -13.51 -26.80
CA ALA A 142 -10.07 -14.62 -27.67
C ALA A 142 -11.53 -15.04 -27.45
N GLU A 143 -11.95 -15.18 -26.19
CA GLU A 143 -13.35 -15.46 -25.84
C GLU A 143 -14.30 -14.39 -26.34
N GLN A 144 -13.95 -13.11 -26.15
CA GLN A 144 -14.74 -11.99 -26.64
C GLN A 144 -14.85 -11.99 -28.18
N SER A 145 -13.76 -12.29 -28.89
CA SER A 145 -13.75 -12.39 -30.35
C SER A 145 -14.66 -13.51 -30.85
N ASN A 146 -14.61 -14.68 -30.22
CA ASN A 146 -15.49 -15.80 -30.57
C ASN A 146 -16.97 -15.46 -30.31
N ARG A 147 -17.27 -14.79 -29.19
CA ARG A 147 -18.62 -14.31 -28.90
C ARG A 147 -19.11 -13.32 -29.96
N ASN A 148 -18.26 -12.39 -30.39
CA ASN A 148 -18.61 -11.43 -31.44
C ASN A 148 -18.90 -12.13 -32.78
N LYS A 149 -18.08 -13.12 -33.17
CA LYS A 149 -18.33 -13.93 -34.37
C LYS A 149 -19.66 -14.68 -34.28
N TRP A 150 -19.97 -15.26 -33.12
CA TRP A 150 -21.26 -15.93 -32.90
C TRP A 150 -22.44 -14.96 -33.05
N THR A 151 -22.35 -13.75 -32.49
CA THR A 151 -23.40 -12.73 -32.68
C THR A 151 -23.55 -12.28 -34.13
N GLU A 152 -22.44 -12.20 -34.87
CA GLU A 152 -22.45 -11.86 -36.30
C GLU A 152 -23.12 -12.96 -37.14
N LEU A 153 -22.79 -14.22 -36.90
CA LEU A 153 -23.40 -15.37 -37.59
C LEU A 153 -24.90 -15.45 -37.35
N ILE A 154 -25.36 -15.20 -36.11
CA ILE A 154 -26.80 -15.12 -35.82
C ILE A 154 -27.45 -13.96 -36.58
N GLY A 155 -26.80 -12.80 -36.62
CA GLY A 155 -27.28 -11.65 -37.39
C GLY A 155 -27.43 -11.97 -38.88
N GLN A 156 -26.45 -12.66 -39.48
CA GLN A 156 -26.49 -13.09 -40.88
C GLN A 156 -27.58 -14.14 -41.12
N SER A 157 -27.74 -15.12 -40.23
CA SER A 157 -28.81 -16.12 -40.32
C SER A 157 -30.19 -15.47 -40.30
N LEU A 158 -30.40 -14.49 -39.41
CA LEU A 158 -31.66 -13.77 -39.32
C LEU A 158 -31.92 -12.92 -40.57
N GLN A 159 -30.90 -12.23 -41.09
CA GLN A 159 -31.02 -11.47 -42.34
C GLN A 159 -31.41 -12.36 -43.51
N LEU A 160 -30.83 -13.56 -43.57
CA LEU A 160 -31.11 -14.56 -44.59
C LEU A 160 -32.53 -15.10 -44.46
N GLU A 161 -33.01 -15.43 -43.26
CA GLU A 161 -34.41 -15.83 -43.00
C GLU A 161 -35.41 -14.73 -43.42
N VAL A 162 -35.12 -13.47 -43.11
CA VAL A 162 -35.96 -12.34 -43.53
C VAL A 162 -35.99 -12.20 -45.06
N ALA A 163 -34.84 -12.36 -45.72
CA ALA A 163 -34.76 -12.32 -47.19
C ALA A 163 -35.48 -13.49 -47.85
N TYR A 164 -35.41 -14.69 -47.27
CA TYR A 164 -36.19 -15.85 -47.72
C TYR A 164 -37.69 -15.59 -47.61
N ALA A 165 -38.15 -15.09 -46.46
CA ALA A 165 -39.55 -14.75 -46.27
C ALA A 165 -40.03 -13.66 -47.25
N SER A 166 -39.23 -12.63 -47.53
CA SER A 166 -39.60 -11.61 -48.53
C SER A 166 -39.68 -12.19 -49.94
N LEU A 167 -38.70 -13.01 -50.35
CA LEU A 167 -38.72 -13.66 -51.66
C LEU A 167 -39.89 -14.64 -51.80
N GLU A 168 -40.24 -15.37 -50.75
CA GLU A 168 -41.44 -16.23 -50.76
C GLU A 168 -42.71 -15.42 -50.97
N THR A 169 -42.84 -14.25 -50.33
CA THR A 169 -43.99 -13.36 -50.57
C THR A 169 -44.04 -12.85 -52.01
N GLU A 170 -42.89 -12.48 -52.60
CA GLU A 170 -42.82 -12.05 -54.00
C GLU A 170 -43.20 -13.18 -54.97
N ILE A 171 -42.70 -14.40 -54.74
CA ILE A 171 -43.06 -15.57 -55.56
C ILE A 171 -44.56 -15.86 -55.46
N GLN A 172 -45.14 -15.73 -54.27
CA GLN A 172 -46.57 -15.97 -54.07
C GLN A 172 -47.43 -14.92 -54.77
N GLN A 173 -46.98 -13.67 -54.83
CA GLN A 173 -47.62 -12.62 -55.63
C GLN A 173 -47.52 -12.88 -57.14
N LEU A 174 -46.39 -13.39 -57.63
CA LEU A 174 -46.20 -13.72 -59.05
C LEU A 174 -46.99 -14.96 -59.52
N LYS A 175 -47.42 -15.82 -58.60
CA LYS A 175 -48.23 -17.02 -58.91
C LYS A 175 -49.74 -16.76 -58.96
N GLN A 176 -50.20 -15.59 -58.51
CA GLN A 176 -51.58 -15.12 -58.66
C GLN A 176 -51.76 -14.38 -59.98
#